data_AF-A0A1V5LC47-F1
#
_entry.id   AF-A0A1V5LC47-F1
#
_cell.length_a   1.000
_cell.length_b   1.000
_cell.length_c   1.000
_cell.angle_alpha   90.00
_cell.angle_beta   90.00
_cell.angle_gamma   90.00
#
_symmetry.space_group_name_H-M   'P 1'
#
loop_
_entity.id
_entity.type
_entity.pdbx_description
1 polymer ?
#
loop_
_entity_poly.entity_id
_entity_poly.type
_entity_poly.pdbx_seq_one_letter_code
_entity_poly.pdbx_strand_id
1 'polypeptide(L)'
;MRTQEEIKIQIEGLENEKQTLPKYSSFGDPNHAIIEAQISILDSSNDLTDFDDGNWEEMDEDHKIYCGAEDAYNWLQGYSDYDLFG
;
A
#
# COMPACT_ATOMS: atom_id res chain seq x y z
N MET A 1 3.87 9.24 14.91
CA MET A 1 4.20 7.80 14.88
C MET A 1 2.99 7.04 15.36
N ARG A 2 2.51 6.11 14.54
CA ARG A 2 1.30 5.32 14.78
C ARG A 2 1.54 4.26 15.86
N THR A 3 0.49 3.91 16.58
CA THR A 3 0.52 2.82 17.57
C THR A 3 0.43 1.46 16.88
N GLN A 4 0.87 0.42 17.59
CA GLN A 4 0.76 -0.97 17.11
C GLN A 4 -0.70 -1.40 16.89
N GLU A 5 -1.64 -0.90 17.68
CA GLU A 5 -3.07 -1.19 17.50
C GLU A 5 -3.62 -0.52 16.24
N GLU A 6 -3.27 0.75 15.99
CA GLU A 6 -3.67 1.45 14.76
C GLU A 6 -3.09 0.75 13.51
N ILE A 7 -1.81 0.36 13.55
CA ILE A 7 -1.15 -0.38 12.47
C ILE A 7 -1.89 -1.69 12.19
N LYS A 8 -2.21 -2.43 13.24
CA LYS A 8 -2.94 -3.70 13.13
C LYS A 8 -4.31 -3.53 12.46
N ILE A 9 -5.05 -2.48 12.82
CA ILE A 9 -6.36 -2.18 12.21
C ILE A 9 -6.20 -1.94 10.70
N GLN A 10 -5.20 -1.17 10.28
CA GLN A 10 -4.94 -0.92 8.85
C GLN A 10 -4.59 -2.21 8.11
N ILE A 11 -3.69 -3.04 8.67
CA ILE A 11 -3.31 -4.33 8.05
C ILE A 11 -4.53 -5.26 7.93
N GLU A 12 -5.37 -5.37 8.96
CA GLU A 12 -6.59 -6.18 8.89
C GLU A 12 -7.58 -5.66 7.86
N GLY A 13 -7.75 -4.33 7.73
CA GLY A 13 -8.57 -3.71 6.71
C GLY A 13 -8.08 -4.03 5.29
N LEU A 14 -6.79 -3.83 5.04
CA LEU A 14 -6.12 -4.13 3.77
C LEU A 14 -6.20 -5.62 3.39
N GLU A 15 -5.99 -6.53 4.35
CA GLU A 15 -6.13 -7.98 4.12
C GLU A 15 -7.57 -8.36 3.75
N ASN A 16 -8.57 -7.73 4.36
CA ASN A 16 -9.98 -7.94 3.99
C ASN A 16 -10.29 -7.40 2.60
N GLU A 17 -9.78 -6.22 2.26
CA GLU A 17 -9.94 -5.63 0.93
C GLU A 17 -9.31 -6.51 -0.16
N LYS A 18 -8.07 -6.97 0.04
CA LYS A 18 -7.36 -7.89 -0.87
C LYS A 18 -8.18 -9.16 -1.17
N GLN A 19 -8.90 -9.69 -0.18
CA GLN A 19 -9.74 -10.89 -0.36
C GLN A 19 -10.97 -10.64 -1.24
N THR A 20 -11.44 -9.39 -1.31
CA THR A 20 -12.63 -9.01 -2.09
C THR A 20 -12.29 -8.48 -3.48
N LEU A 21 -11.10 -7.90 -3.65
CA LEU A 21 -10.62 -7.39 -4.93
C LEU A 21 -10.05 -8.50 -5.82
N PRO A 22 -10.23 -8.41 -7.16
CA PRO A 22 -9.47 -9.24 -8.08
C PRO A 22 -7.98 -8.87 -8.03
N LYS A 23 -7.11 -9.83 -8.33
CA LYS A 23 -5.65 -9.62 -8.37
C LYS A 23 -5.24 -8.42 -9.21
N TYR A 24 -5.88 -8.29 -10.36
CA TYR A 24 -5.74 -7.16 -11.27
C TYR A 24 -7.10 -6.51 -11.50
N SER A 25 -7.14 -5.19 -11.63
CA SER A 25 -8.33 -4.45 -12.05
C SER A 25 -8.69 -4.74 -13.51
N SER A 26 -9.88 -4.34 -13.95
CA SER A 26 -10.27 -4.41 -15.37
C SER A 26 -9.39 -3.56 -16.29
N PHE A 27 -8.65 -2.60 -15.73
CA PHE A 27 -7.70 -1.73 -16.45
C PHE A 27 -6.25 -2.22 -16.32
N GLY A 28 -6.01 -3.34 -15.62
CA GLY A 28 -4.68 -3.93 -15.45
C GLY A 28 -3.92 -3.42 -14.23
N ASP A 29 -4.57 -2.74 -13.28
CA ASP A 29 -3.88 -2.28 -12.06
C ASP A 29 -3.61 -3.47 -11.12
N PRO A 30 -2.41 -3.59 -10.54
CA PRO A 30 -2.01 -4.74 -9.73
C PRO A 30 -2.53 -4.62 -8.29
N ASN A 31 -3.86 -4.62 -8.09
CA ASN A 31 -4.51 -4.38 -6.79
C ASN A 31 -3.85 -5.14 -5.62
N HIS A 32 -3.55 -6.43 -5.80
CA HIS A 32 -2.96 -7.24 -4.72
C HIS A 32 -1.54 -6.82 -4.40
N ALA A 33 -0.72 -6.50 -5.41
CA ALA A 33 0.66 -6.07 -5.19
C ALA A 33 0.73 -4.72 -4.49
N ILE A 34 -0.19 -3.79 -4.82
CA ILE A 34 -0.33 -2.50 -4.14
C ILE A 34 -0.63 -2.70 -2.65
N ILE A 35 -1.61 -3.56 -2.34
CA ILE A 35 -1.99 -3.85 -0.96
C ILE A 35 -0.85 -4.56 -0.21
N GLU A 36 -0.16 -5.51 -0.86
CA GLU A 36 0.98 -6.21 -0.27
C GLU A 36 2.13 -5.24 0.04
N ALA A 37 2.39 -4.26 -0.84
CA ALA A 37 3.37 -3.21 -0.59
C ALA A 37 2.97 -2.33 0.60
N GLN A 38 1.71 -1.89 0.69
CA GLN A 38 1.20 -1.15 1.85
C GLN A 38 1.41 -1.90 3.16
N ILE A 39 1.04 -3.19 3.19
CA ILE A 39 1.20 -4.04 4.38
C ILE A 39 2.67 -4.18 4.77
N SER A 40 3.57 -4.37 3.81
CA SER A 40 5.02 -4.55 4.06
C SER A 40 5.70 -3.31 4.66
N ILE A 41 5.17 -2.11 4.39
CA ILE A 41 5.62 -0.87 5.03
C ILE A 41 5.09 -0.80 6.47
N LEU A 42 3.83 -1.18 6.68
CA LEU A 42 3.18 -1.15 7.99
C LEU A 42 3.76 -2.17 8.98
N ASP A 43 4.11 -3.36 8.51
CA ASP A 43 4.72 -4.43 9.33
C ASP A 43 6.25 -4.30 9.47
N SER A 44 6.83 -3.29 8.81
CA SER A 44 8.28 -3.03 8.77
C SER A 44 9.10 -4.18 8.16
N SER A 45 8.51 -4.99 7.27
CA SER A 45 9.26 -5.97 6.47
C SER A 45 10.05 -5.32 5.34
N ASN A 46 9.57 -4.17 4.87
CA ASN A 46 10.19 -3.37 3.81
C ASN A 46 10.18 -1.89 4.18
N ASP A 47 11.06 -1.14 3.53
CA ASP A 47 11.04 0.33 3.51
C ASP A 47 10.72 0.86 2.11
N LEU A 48 10.44 2.17 2.00
CA LEU A 48 10.06 2.77 0.73
C LEU A 48 11.17 2.67 -0.33
N THR A 49 12.43 2.52 0.08
CA THR A 49 13.57 2.39 -0.84
C THR A 49 13.73 0.99 -1.43
N ASP A 50 12.98 0.01 -0.91
CA ASP A 50 12.88 -1.34 -1.49
C ASP A 50 11.98 -1.39 -2.74
N PHE A 51 11.23 -0.33 -3.02
CA PHE A 51 10.30 -0.24 -4.15
C PHE A 51 10.90 0.61 -5.28
N ASP A 52 10.75 0.13 -6.52
CA ASP A 52 11.10 0.92 -7.70
C ASP A 52 10.02 1.98 -7.93
N ASP A 53 10.41 3.25 -8.03
CA ASP A 53 9.50 4.37 -8.33
C ASP A 53 8.89 4.23 -9.73
N GLY A 54 9.46 3.41 -10.62
CA GLY A 54 8.89 3.12 -11.93
C GLY A 54 8.74 4.37 -12.80
N ASN A 55 7.77 4.35 -13.71
CA ASN A 55 7.47 5.48 -14.60
C ASN A 55 6.13 6.16 -14.27
N TRP A 56 6.21 7.30 -13.58
CA TRP A 56 5.06 8.16 -13.28
C TRP A 56 4.27 8.59 -14.53
N GLU A 57 4.94 8.89 -15.66
CA GLU A 57 4.23 9.37 -16.86
C GLU A 57 3.37 8.28 -17.51
N GLU A 58 3.82 7.04 -17.43
CA GLU A 58 3.13 5.89 -18.02
C GLU A 58 2.23 5.17 -17.02
N MET A 59 2.30 5.52 -15.73
CA MET A 59 1.60 4.83 -14.63
C MET A 59 1.79 3.31 -14.77
N ASP A 60 3.05 2.89 -14.89
CA ASP A 60 3.38 1.48 -15.01
C ASP A 60 3.08 0.72 -13.70
N GLU A 61 3.26 -0.60 -13.75
CA GLU A 61 2.94 -1.48 -12.63
C GLU A 61 3.78 -1.14 -11.39
N ASP A 62 5.09 -0.92 -11.58
CA ASP A 62 6.04 -0.62 -10.51
C ASP A 62 5.70 0.72 -9.84
N HIS A 63 5.40 1.76 -10.62
CA HIS A 63 5.01 3.06 -10.11
C HIS A 63 3.72 2.99 -9.27
N LYS A 64 2.73 2.20 -9.70
CA LYS A 64 1.49 2.00 -8.92
C LYS A 64 1.75 1.31 -7.58
N ILE A 65 2.63 0.31 -7.57
CA ILE A 65 3.04 -0.39 -6.35
C ILE A 65 3.78 0.57 -5.42
N TYR A 66 4.70 1.38 -5.96
CA TYR A 66 5.41 2.42 -5.21
C TYR A 66 4.45 3.43 -4.58
N CYS A 67 3.45 3.93 -5.32
CA CYS A 67 2.43 4.82 -4.74
C CYS A 67 1.73 4.18 -3.54
N GLY A 68 1.39 2.89 -3.62
CA GLY A 68 0.84 2.15 -2.48
C GLY A 68 1.78 2.14 -1.28
N ALA A 69 3.05 1.79 -1.48
CA ALA A 69 4.06 1.83 -0.43
C ALA A 69 4.22 3.24 0.18
N GLU A 70 4.24 4.28 -0.66
CA GLU A 70 4.36 5.67 -0.26
C GLU A 70 3.16 6.14 0.59
N ASP A 71 1.94 5.74 0.21
CA ASP A 71 0.72 6.05 0.99
C ASP A 71 0.80 5.45 2.40
N ALA A 72 1.20 4.17 2.52
CA ALA A 72 1.39 3.52 3.81
C ALA A 72 2.50 4.18 4.63
N TYR A 73 3.61 4.56 3.99
CA TYR A 73 4.71 5.27 4.64
C TYR A 73 4.24 6.62 5.18
N ASN A 74 3.55 7.41 4.37
CA ASN A 74 3.01 8.71 4.75
C ASN A 74 2.02 8.59 5.91
N TRP A 75 1.16 7.57 5.90
CA TRP A 75 0.26 7.29 7.00
C TRP A 75 1.01 6.93 8.29
N LEU A 76 2.05 6.10 8.21
CA LEU A 76 2.89 5.69 9.35
C LEU A 76 3.62 6.89 10.00
N GLN A 77 4.08 7.83 9.16
CA GLN A 77 4.69 9.08 9.61
C GLN A 77 3.67 10.08 10.19
N GLY A 78 2.38 9.89 9.94
CA GLY A 78 1.32 10.81 10.34
C GLY A 78 1.16 12.02 9.41
N TYR A 79 1.61 11.88 8.15
CA TYR A 79 1.35 12.86 7.09
C TYR A 79 -0.05 12.70 6.47
N SER A 80 -0.68 11.55 6.66
CA SER A 80 -2.08 11.26 6.30
C SER A 80 -2.81 10.61 7.47
N ASP A 81 -4.07 11.00 7.68
CA ASP A 81 -5.00 10.41 8.67
C ASP A 81 -6.12 9.58 8.01
N TYR A 82 -6.11 9.43 6.68
CA TYR A 82 -7.10 8.62 5.97
C TYR A 82 -6.79 7.13 6.14
N ASP A 83 -7.83 6.30 6.24
CA ASP A 83 -7.68 4.85 6.20
C ASP A 83 -7.12 4.42 4.84
N LEU A 84 -6.22 3.43 4.84
CA LEU A 84 -5.57 2.91 3.63
C LEU A 84 -6.45 1.93 2.84
N PHE A 85 -7.60 1.58 3.40
CA PHE A 85 -8.58 0.64 2.84
C PHE A 85 -9.94 1.32 2.69
N GLY A 86 -10.77 0.91 1.70
CA GLY A 86 -12.03 1.61 1.38
C GLY A 86 -13.07 0.82 0.59
#